data_AF-G2NF47-F1
#
_entry.id   AF-G2NF47-F1
#
_cell.length_a   1.000
_cell.length_b   1.000
_cell.length_c   1.000
_cell.angle_alpha   90.00
_cell.angle_beta   90.00
_cell.angle_gamma   90.00
#
_symmetry.space_group_name_H-M   'P 1'
#
loop_
_entity.id
_entity.type
_entity.pdbx_description
1 polymer ?
#
loop_
_entity_poly.entity_id
_entity_poly.type
_entity_poly.pdbx_seq_one_letter_code
_entity_poly.pdbx_strand_id
1 'polypeptide(L)'
;MTDRTARRRGVHMPEPLLDRLTLGDLLRVASAPEFRRWEDQIHRTGGCSNPIHLTGWTLARDKTTGETLHHYSTEIEPGGRLRLACGKRRASRCPSCAWTYAGDTYHLIRAGLAGDDRRDVPATVRDHPRVFATLTAPSFGPVHNRPERGACRCGSRHSADAPELGTALDPETYDYAGSVLFNNHAGDLWMRFTTRLRREIAARAGLTQVELKESARLSYGKVAEFQKRGAIHFHTVMRIDGPDGPGTPPPSWATVDLLTDAIHAAARHNYTSVSAPAADEQPARTFRWGTQLDVRPVAAFGDGSDVTEQAVASYVAKYATKAAENTGTLDRRIGELSELDRHSVPDHARRLIAACHRVDPLYLERRLWAWAHMLGFRGHFSSKSRRYSTTLGELRQARADFRAAQERQSLGLEDRVPDTVLVLADWQYAGHGHSPGESVLAATIARGLQLNRETARAAMAELVDEGEW
;
A
#
# COMPACT_ATOMS: atom_id res chain seq x y z
N MET A 1 -19.55 -20.36 41.34
CA MET A 1 -18.37 -20.86 42.08
C MET A 1 -17.49 -21.58 41.08
N THR A 2 -16.34 -21.12 40.62
CA THR A 2 -15.38 -20.12 41.10
C THR A 2 -14.77 -19.38 39.91
N ASP A 3 -14.74 -18.06 40.06
CA ASP A 3 -14.06 -17.03 39.28
C ASP A 3 -12.55 -17.30 39.13
N ARG A 4 -12.03 -17.17 37.90
CA ARG A 4 -10.61 -16.89 37.62
C ARG A 4 -10.50 -15.90 36.45
N THR A 5 -10.84 -14.67 36.74
CA THR A 5 -10.42 -13.46 36.04
C THR A 5 -8.89 -13.44 35.82
N ALA A 6 -8.47 -13.73 34.58
CA ALA A 6 -7.11 -13.48 34.11
C ALA A 6 -6.92 -11.97 33.90
N ARG A 7 -6.53 -11.26 34.98
CA ARG A 7 -5.98 -9.91 34.89
C ARG A 7 -4.73 -9.95 34.02
N ARG A 8 -4.84 -9.49 32.77
CA ARG A 8 -3.70 -9.10 31.95
C ARG A 8 -2.99 -7.95 32.67
N ARG A 9 -1.89 -8.25 33.37
CA ARG A 9 -0.93 -7.22 33.79
C ARG A 9 -0.28 -6.68 32.53
N GLY A 10 -0.74 -5.52 32.06
CA GLY A 10 -0.01 -4.74 31.08
C GLY A 10 1.35 -4.40 31.66
N VAL A 11 2.41 -4.85 31.00
CA VAL A 11 3.75 -4.36 31.26
C VAL A 11 3.75 -2.90 30.84
N HIS A 12 3.61 -2.00 31.81
CA HIS A 12 3.80 -0.58 31.58
C HIS A 12 5.31 -0.38 31.35
N MET A 13 5.71 -0.41 30.08
CA MET A 13 7.02 0.11 29.70
C MET A 13 6.99 1.62 30.01
N PRO A 14 7.92 2.16 30.81
CA PRO A 14 7.99 3.60 31.02
C PRO A 14 8.26 4.26 29.67
N GLU A 15 7.42 5.22 29.29
CA GLU A 15 7.73 6.09 28.15
C GLU A 15 9.11 6.71 28.41
N PRO A 16 10.06 6.61 27.46
CA PRO A 16 11.34 7.25 27.64
C PRO A 16 11.10 8.74 27.87
N LEU A 17 11.62 9.25 29.00
CA LEU A 17 11.63 10.68 29.26
C LEU A 17 12.21 11.40 28.03
N LEU A 18 11.44 12.34 27.47
CA LEU A 18 11.87 13.13 26.33
C LEU A 18 13.21 13.78 26.64
N ASP A 19 14.13 13.79 25.68
CA ASP A 19 15.38 14.54 25.84
C ASP A 19 15.07 16.02 26.04
N ARG A 20 16.01 16.75 26.67
CA ARG A 20 15.81 18.14 27.07
C ARG A 20 15.47 19.07 25.90
N LEU A 21 16.02 18.82 24.71
CA LEU A 21 15.77 19.66 23.53
C LEU A 21 14.35 19.41 23.02
N THR A 22 13.94 18.15 22.92
CA THR A 22 12.58 17.79 22.52
C THR A 22 11.54 18.30 23.51
N LEU A 23 11.79 18.17 24.82
CA LEU A 23 10.88 18.69 25.85
C LEU A 23 10.77 20.22 25.81
N GLY A 24 11.90 20.92 25.68
CA GLY A 24 11.90 22.39 25.56
C GLY A 24 11.14 22.88 24.34
N ASP A 25 11.34 22.22 23.20
CA ASP A 25 10.61 22.54 21.96
C ASP A 25 9.11 22.22 22.07
N LEU A 26 8.74 21.11 22.71
CA LEU A 26 7.33 20.77 22.98
C LEU A 26 6.66 21.86 23.82
N LEU A 27 7.28 22.28 24.92
CA LEU A 27 6.75 23.32 25.80
C LEU A 27 6.63 24.66 25.08
N ARG A 28 7.61 25.00 24.23
CA ARG A 28 7.56 26.19 23.36
C ARG A 28 6.35 26.15 22.42
N VAL A 29 6.09 25.01 21.76
CA VAL A 29 4.94 24.86 20.86
C VAL A 29 3.63 24.92 21.63
N ALA A 30 3.51 24.18 22.74
CA ALA A 30 2.30 24.12 23.55
C ALA A 30 1.94 25.46 24.22
N SER A 31 2.94 26.31 24.48
CA SER A 31 2.76 27.63 25.11
C SER A 31 2.63 28.76 24.09
N ALA A 32 2.69 28.47 22.78
CA ALA A 32 2.55 29.48 21.74
C ALA A 32 1.11 30.02 21.71
N PRO A 33 0.90 31.35 21.56
CA PRO A 33 -0.44 31.93 21.43
C PRO A 33 -1.30 31.28 20.33
N GLU A 34 -0.66 30.90 19.23
CA GLU A 34 -1.27 30.27 18.06
C GLU A 34 -1.39 28.74 18.16
N PHE A 35 -1.11 28.13 19.32
CA PHE A 35 -1.13 26.68 19.51
C PHE A 35 -2.45 26.02 19.10
N ARG A 36 -3.60 26.63 19.42
CA ARG A 36 -4.92 26.08 19.03
C ARG A 36 -5.08 26.02 17.52
N ARG A 37 -4.65 27.04 16.81
CA ARG A 37 -4.69 27.05 15.35
C ARG A 37 -3.73 26.01 14.76
N TRP A 38 -2.56 25.83 15.38
CA TRP A 38 -1.62 24.78 15.00
C TRP A 38 -2.24 23.40 15.18
N GLU A 39 -2.85 23.15 16.35
CA GLU A 39 -3.55 21.92 16.70
C GLU A 39 -4.66 21.60 15.69
N ASP A 40 -5.47 22.60 15.31
CA ASP A 40 -6.51 22.46 14.29
C ASP A 40 -5.92 22.03 12.93
N GLN A 41 -4.82 22.65 12.48
CA GLN A 41 -4.16 22.24 11.25
C GLN A 41 -3.70 20.76 11.34
N ILE A 42 -3.12 20.35 12.46
CA ILE A 42 -2.68 18.96 12.64
C ILE A 42 -3.87 17.99 12.61
N HIS A 43 -4.98 18.30 13.27
CA HIS A 43 -6.21 17.51 13.21
C HIS A 43 -6.74 17.39 11.78
N ARG A 44 -6.72 18.48 10.99
CA ARG A 44 -7.13 18.45 9.57
C ARG A 44 -6.25 17.56 8.71
N THR A 45 -4.96 17.43 9.03
CA THR A 45 -4.07 16.44 8.38
C THR A 45 -4.23 15.01 8.90
N GLY A 46 -5.09 14.81 9.91
CA GLY A 46 -5.28 13.54 10.59
C GLY A 46 -4.12 13.15 11.51
N GLY A 47 -3.30 14.10 11.97
CA GLY A 47 -2.06 13.80 12.69
C GLY A 47 -0.93 13.32 11.78
N CYS A 48 -0.78 13.92 10.60
CA CYS A 48 0.29 13.55 9.66
C CYS A 48 1.67 13.71 10.31
N SER A 49 2.52 12.68 10.21
CA SER A 49 3.86 12.68 10.83
C SER A 49 4.89 13.54 10.11
N ASN A 50 4.63 13.93 8.85
CA ASN A 50 5.58 14.68 8.04
C ASN A 50 4.86 15.61 7.03
N PRO A 51 4.03 16.56 7.51
CA PRO A 51 3.17 17.36 6.64
C PRO A 51 3.97 18.18 5.62
N ILE A 52 3.34 18.50 4.49
CA ILE A 52 3.88 19.45 3.52
C ILE A 52 3.49 20.86 3.96
N HIS A 53 4.43 21.80 3.90
CA HIS A 53 4.19 23.21 4.19
C HIS A 53 3.96 23.98 2.90
N LEU A 54 2.89 24.75 2.88
CA LEU A 54 2.64 25.75 1.85
C LEU A 54 2.57 27.15 2.47
N THR A 55 3.07 28.14 1.74
CA THR A 55 2.87 29.56 2.02
C THR A 55 2.11 30.18 0.86
N GLY A 56 1.20 31.10 1.11
CA GLY A 56 0.41 31.73 0.06
C GLY A 56 -1.00 32.09 0.48
N TRP A 57 -1.88 32.24 -0.50
CA TRP A 57 -3.24 32.74 -0.30
C TRP A 57 -4.22 32.16 -1.32
N THR A 58 -5.50 32.26 -0.98
CA THR A 58 -6.63 31.99 -1.88
C THR A 58 -7.71 33.04 -1.70
N LEU A 59 -8.35 33.43 -2.81
CA LEU A 59 -9.38 34.46 -2.88
C LEU A 59 -10.53 33.94 -3.73
N ALA A 60 -11.72 33.83 -3.14
CA ALA A 60 -12.95 33.57 -3.86
C ALA A 60 -13.69 34.88 -4.11
N ARG A 61 -14.03 35.15 -5.38
CA ARG A 61 -14.81 36.32 -5.79
C ARG A 61 -16.06 35.92 -6.55
N ASP A 62 -17.13 36.69 -6.39
CA ASP A 62 -18.27 36.64 -7.28
C ASP A 62 -17.88 37.23 -8.65
N LYS A 63 -18.03 36.45 -9.73
CA LYS A 63 -17.67 36.84 -11.09
C LYS A 63 -18.53 37.98 -11.63
N THR A 64 -19.77 38.08 -11.15
CA THR A 64 -20.76 39.04 -11.66
C THR A 64 -20.60 40.38 -10.95
N THR A 65 -20.49 40.36 -9.63
CA THR A 65 -20.43 41.59 -8.83
C THR A 65 -18.99 42.04 -8.54
N GLY A 66 -18.01 41.13 -8.66
CA GLY A 66 -16.63 41.37 -8.23
C GLY A 66 -16.43 41.32 -6.72
N GLU A 67 -17.49 41.05 -5.95
CA GLU A 67 -17.46 40.94 -4.49
C GLU A 67 -16.48 39.88 -4.03
N THR A 68 -15.69 40.17 -2.99
CA THR A 68 -14.85 39.16 -2.35
C THR A 68 -15.68 38.35 -1.36
N LEU A 69 -15.86 37.08 -1.68
CA LEU A 69 -16.67 36.14 -0.88
C LEU A 69 -15.84 35.51 0.24
N HIS A 70 -14.56 35.24 -0.02
CA HIS A 70 -13.65 34.65 0.96
C HIS A 70 -12.21 34.97 0.60
N HIS A 71 -11.40 35.27 1.60
CA HIS A 71 -9.96 35.43 1.47
C HIS A 71 -9.26 34.70 2.62
N TYR A 72 -8.27 33.89 2.26
CA TYR A 72 -7.41 33.17 3.19
C TYR A 72 -5.95 33.44 2.82
N SER A 73 -5.11 33.68 3.82
CA SER A 73 -3.66 33.85 3.67
C SER A 73 -2.91 33.14 4.80
N THR A 74 -1.74 32.58 4.50
CA THR A 74 -0.90 31.93 5.51
C THR A 74 -0.14 32.91 6.39
N GLU A 75 -0.18 34.21 6.13
CA GLU A 75 0.49 35.25 6.94
C GLU A 75 0.08 35.20 8.42
N ILE A 76 -1.18 34.82 8.68
CA ILE A 76 -1.74 34.71 10.04
C ILE A 76 -1.70 33.27 10.59
N GLU A 77 -1.11 32.33 9.85
CA GLU A 77 -1.04 30.93 10.28
C GLU A 77 0.20 30.66 11.15
N PRO A 78 0.17 29.63 12.03
CA PRO A 78 1.31 29.25 12.85
C PRO A 78 2.56 28.91 12.03
N GLY A 79 3.57 29.77 12.15
CA GLY A 79 4.80 29.71 11.36
C GLY A 79 4.66 30.17 9.91
N GLY A 80 3.66 31.01 9.61
CA GLY A 80 3.43 31.58 8.29
C GLY A 80 2.98 30.56 7.23
N ARG A 81 2.53 29.38 7.65
CA ARG A 81 2.41 28.20 6.77
C ARG A 81 1.14 27.37 7.02
N LEU A 82 0.59 26.85 5.93
CA LEU A 82 -0.45 25.83 5.91
C LEU A 82 0.17 24.43 5.86
N ARG A 83 -0.27 23.53 6.74
CA ARG A 83 0.15 22.13 6.77
C ARG A 83 -0.84 21.23 6.01
N LEU A 84 -0.34 20.52 5.01
CA LEU A 84 -1.08 19.51 4.25
C LEU A 84 -0.60 18.10 4.59
N ALA A 85 -1.52 17.14 4.56
CA ALA A 85 -1.18 15.73 4.74
C ALA A 85 -0.21 15.26 3.64
N CYS A 86 0.84 14.52 4.01
CA CYS A 86 1.91 14.14 3.08
C CYS A 86 1.53 13.09 2.03
N GLY A 87 0.38 12.43 2.19
CA GLY A 87 -0.10 11.39 1.27
C GLY A 87 0.79 10.14 1.20
N LYS A 88 1.75 9.97 2.12
CA LYS A 88 2.68 8.84 2.12
C LYS A 88 1.93 7.55 2.44
N ARG A 89 2.02 6.55 1.55
CA ARG A 89 1.40 5.23 1.77
C ARG A 89 2.07 4.36 2.84
N ARG A 90 3.34 4.63 3.18
CA ARG A 90 4.15 3.75 4.04
C ARG A 90 3.84 4.02 5.49
N ALA A 91 3.30 3.02 6.20
CA ALA A 91 2.90 3.15 7.60
C ALA A 91 4.09 3.47 8.52
N SER A 92 5.29 2.96 8.20
CA SER A 92 6.57 3.28 8.84
C SER A 92 6.92 4.78 8.84
N ARG A 93 6.44 5.53 7.85
CA ARG A 93 6.76 6.95 7.64
C ARG A 93 5.67 7.89 8.12
N CYS A 94 4.42 7.52 7.86
CA CYS A 94 3.26 8.30 8.30
C CYS A 94 2.09 7.34 8.48
N PRO A 95 1.87 6.82 9.70
CA PRO A 95 0.75 5.91 10.00
C PRO A 95 -0.60 6.51 9.60
N SER A 96 -0.79 7.81 9.85
CA SER A 96 -2.03 8.53 9.52
C SER A 96 -2.35 8.53 8.02
N CYS A 97 -1.43 9.01 7.17
CA CYS A 97 -1.67 9.02 5.71
C CYS A 97 -1.73 7.61 5.13
N ALA A 98 -0.94 6.67 5.67
CA ALA A 98 -0.96 5.28 5.25
C ALA A 98 -2.32 4.63 5.56
N TRP A 99 -2.95 4.95 6.68
CA TRP A 99 -4.29 4.47 7.02
C TRP A 99 -5.33 4.92 6.00
N THR A 100 -5.33 6.19 5.59
CA THR A 100 -6.22 6.68 4.53
C THR A 100 -5.96 5.96 3.21
N TYR A 101 -4.68 5.77 2.84
CA TYR A 101 -4.32 5.02 1.63
C TYR A 101 -4.76 3.55 1.66
N ALA A 102 -4.65 2.90 2.83
CA ALA A 102 -5.15 1.54 3.03
C ALA A 102 -6.67 1.50 2.86
N GLY A 103 -7.40 2.47 3.44
CA GLY A 103 -8.84 2.62 3.25
C GLY A 103 -9.24 2.77 1.79
N ASP A 104 -8.51 3.60 1.03
CA ASP A 104 -8.75 3.74 -0.42
C ASP A 104 -8.52 2.43 -1.16
N THR A 105 -7.43 1.73 -0.83
CA THR A 105 -7.11 0.44 -1.46
C THR A 105 -8.15 -0.60 -1.12
N TYR A 106 -8.62 -0.66 0.13
CA TYR A 106 -9.71 -1.52 0.56
C TYR A 106 -10.96 -1.27 -0.27
N HIS A 107 -11.37 -0.01 -0.38
CA HIS A 107 -12.56 0.40 -1.11
C HIS A 107 -12.47 0.15 -2.62
N LEU A 108 -11.29 0.31 -3.21
CA LEU A 108 -11.01 -0.02 -4.60
C LEU A 108 -11.13 -1.52 -4.85
N ILE A 109 -10.52 -2.35 -4.01
CA ILE A 109 -10.53 -3.81 -4.15
C ILE A 109 -11.92 -4.38 -3.87
N ARG A 110 -12.55 -3.94 -2.78
CA ARG A 110 -13.92 -4.34 -2.38
C ARG A 110 -14.93 -4.01 -3.47
N ALA A 111 -14.92 -2.79 -4.02
CA ALA A 111 -15.86 -2.43 -5.08
C ALA A 111 -15.75 -3.38 -6.28
N GLY A 112 -14.52 -3.76 -6.67
CA GLY A 112 -14.33 -4.77 -7.71
C GLY A 112 -14.83 -6.16 -7.32
N LEU A 113 -14.74 -6.56 -6.05
CA LEU A 113 -15.14 -7.91 -5.63
C LEU A 113 -16.64 -8.06 -5.34
N ALA A 114 -17.25 -7.01 -4.81
CA ALA A 114 -18.55 -7.06 -4.14
C ALA A 114 -19.59 -6.11 -4.75
N GLY A 115 -19.19 -5.27 -5.71
CA GLY A 115 -19.96 -4.13 -6.18
C GLY A 115 -19.89 -2.95 -5.21
N ASP A 116 -20.14 -1.75 -5.75
CA ASP A 116 -20.37 -0.51 -5.02
C ASP A 116 -21.02 0.50 -5.97
N ASP A 117 -22.32 0.74 -5.80
CA ASP A 117 -23.10 1.65 -6.67
C ASP A 117 -22.56 3.08 -6.65
N ARG A 118 -21.91 3.50 -5.54
CA ARG A 118 -21.28 4.83 -5.44
C ARG A 118 -20.00 4.96 -6.28
N ARG A 119 -19.58 3.88 -6.93
CA ARG A 119 -18.33 3.74 -7.69
C ARG A 119 -18.56 3.10 -9.06
N ASP A 120 -19.81 3.08 -9.50
CA ASP A 120 -20.23 2.52 -10.80
C ASP A 120 -19.78 1.06 -11.00
N VAL A 121 -19.83 0.25 -9.94
CA VAL A 121 -19.60 -1.19 -10.04
C VAL A 121 -20.85 -1.94 -9.55
N PRO A 122 -21.57 -2.67 -10.40
CA PRO A 122 -22.79 -3.32 -9.98
C PRO A 122 -22.51 -4.52 -9.06
N ALA A 123 -23.51 -4.85 -8.22
CA ALA A 123 -23.44 -6.00 -7.31
C ALA A 123 -23.28 -7.35 -8.04
N THR A 124 -23.72 -7.46 -9.29
CA THR A 124 -23.60 -8.66 -10.14
C THR A 124 -22.15 -9.07 -10.41
N VAL A 125 -21.17 -8.21 -10.14
CA VAL A 125 -19.74 -8.58 -10.21
C VAL A 125 -19.38 -9.75 -9.28
N ARG A 126 -20.22 -10.01 -8.26
CA ARG A 126 -20.15 -11.17 -7.36
C ARG A 126 -20.46 -12.50 -8.03
N ASP A 127 -20.99 -12.49 -9.25
CA ASP A 127 -21.28 -13.71 -10.01
C ASP A 127 -20.15 -14.05 -10.99
N HIS A 128 -19.18 -13.14 -11.14
CA HIS A 128 -18.09 -13.30 -12.11
C HIS A 128 -17.00 -14.25 -11.56
N PRO A 129 -16.40 -15.12 -12.40
CA PRO A 129 -15.31 -16.01 -12.00
C PRO A 129 -14.13 -15.22 -11.46
N ARG A 130 -13.75 -15.47 -10.22
CA ARG A 130 -12.70 -14.72 -9.53
C ARG A 130 -11.87 -15.58 -8.59
N VAL A 131 -10.58 -15.25 -8.53
CA VAL A 131 -9.61 -15.92 -7.66
C VAL A 131 -8.70 -14.90 -6.99
N PHE A 132 -8.18 -15.29 -5.83
CA PHE A 132 -7.05 -14.68 -5.18
C PHE A 132 -5.82 -15.57 -5.42
N ALA A 133 -4.82 -15.03 -6.11
CA ALA A 133 -3.59 -15.73 -6.45
C ALA A 133 -2.36 -15.07 -5.80
N THR A 134 -1.36 -15.89 -5.49
CA THR A 134 -0.07 -15.45 -4.98
C THR A 134 1.07 -15.98 -5.85
N LEU A 135 1.76 -15.10 -6.57
CA LEU A 135 2.95 -15.40 -7.36
C LEU A 135 4.19 -15.15 -6.50
N THR A 136 4.95 -16.20 -6.17
CA THR A 136 6.12 -16.11 -5.28
C THR A 136 7.44 -16.04 -6.04
N ALA A 137 8.47 -15.52 -5.37
CA ALA A 137 9.83 -15.58 -5.87
C ALA A 137 10.40 -17.01 -5.82
N PRO A 138 11.33 -17.37 -6.73
CA PRO A 138 12.11 -18.60 -6.62
C PRO A 138 13.02 -18.56 -5.38
N SER A 139 13.74 -19.66 -5.13
CA SER A 139 14.78 -19.69 -4.09
C SER A 139 16.09 -19.11 -4.65
N PHE A 140 16.81 -18.36 -3.82
CA PHE A 140 18.17 -17.87 -4.07
C PHE A 140 19.19 -18.50 -3.12
N GLY A 141 18.80 -19.60 -2.46
CA GLY A 141 19.53 -20.19 -1.34
C GLY A 141 18.59 -20.49 -0.17
N PRO A 142 19.04 -21.34 0.77
CA PRO A 142 18.26 -21.69 1.94
C PRO A 142 18.26 -20.55 2.96
N VAL A 143 17.10 -20.29 3.56
CA VAL A 143 16.90 -19.24 4.57
C VAL A 143 16.32 -19.84 5.84
N HIS A 144 16.53 -19.18 6.97
CA HIS A 144 15.83 -19.50 8.19
C HIS A 144 14.32 -19.30 8.00
N ASN A 145 13.55 -20.29 8.41
CA ASN A 145 12.10 -20.33 8.27
C ASN A 145 11.45 -20.95 9.50
N ARG A 146 10.12 -20.91 9.53
CA ARG A 146 9.30 -21.57 10.55
C ARG A 146 8.42 -22.63 9.87
N PRO A 147 8.88 -23.89 9.78
CA PRO A 147 8.04 -24.96 9.24
C PRO A 147 6.84 -25.23 10.16
N GLU A 148 5.73 -25.71 9.60
CA GLU A 148 4.53 -26.05 10.38
C GLU A 148 4.79 -27.17 11.41
N ARG A 149 5.68 -28.10 11.06
CA ARG A 149 6.12 -29.20 11.92
C ARG A 149 7.64 -29.27 11.91
N GLY A 150 8.24 -29.59 13.06
CA GLY A 150 9.69 -29.77 13.19
C GLY A 150 10.46 -28.49 13.55
N ALA A 151 11.73 -28.45 13.17
CA ALA A 151 12.64 -27.32 13.39
C ALA A 151 13.10 -26.74 12.06
N CYS A 152 13.60 -25.51 12.10
CA CYS A 152 14.30 -24.92 10.97
C CYS A 152 15.49 -25.80 10.57
N ARG A 153 15.96 -25.71 9.32
CA ARG A 153 17.15 -26.47 8.86
C ARG A 153 18.42 -26.16 9.68
N CYS A 154 18.47 -25.04 10.40
CA CYS A 154 19.53 -24.76 11.36
C CYS A 154 19.45 -25.57 12.67
N GLY A 155 18.43 -26.41 12.84
CA GLY A 155 18.17 -27.20 14.06
C GLY A 155 17.27 -26.50 15.10
N SER A 156 17.09 -25.19 15.01
CA SER A 156 16.32 -24.41 15.99
C SER A 156 14.83 -24.26 15.64
N ARG A 157 13.98 -24.17 16.67
CA ARG A 157 12.59 -23.72 16.51
C ARG A 157 12.50 -22.22 16.73
N HIS A 158 12.19 -21.50 15.67
CA HIS A 158 12.07 -20.04 15.69
C HIS A 158 10.68 -19.60 16.18
N SER A 159 10.63 -18.56 17.01
CA SER A 159 9.39 -17.84 17.31
C SER A 159 8.90 -17.05 16.09
N ALA A 160 7.67 -16.53 16.11
CA ALA A 160 7.12 -15.77 14.97
C ALA A 160 7.92 -14.50 14.65
N ASP A 161 8.57 -13.93 15.67
CA ASP A 161 9.29 -12.65 15.61
C ASP A 161 10.81 -12.81 15.69
N ALA A 162 11.31 -14.06 15.59
CA ALA A 162 12.74 -14.34 15.59
C ALA A 162 13.46 -13.56 14.46
N PRO A 163 14.51 -12.78 14.77
CA PRO A 163 15.19 -11.90 13.81
C PRO A 163 15.91 -12.69 12.70
N GLU A 164 16.21 -13.97 12.94
CA GLU A 164 16.83 -14.86 11.97
C GLU A 164 15.86 -15.17 10.81
N LEU A 165 14.54 -15.13 11.02
CA LEU A 165 13.58 -15.55 10.00
C LEU A 165 13.72 -14.74 8.70
N GLY A 166 13.93 -15.46 7.59
CA GLY A 166 14.16 -14.89 6.27
C GLY A 166 15.63 -14.63 5.94
N THR A 167 16.53 -14.63 6.92
CA THR A 167 17.97 -14.49 6.67
C THR A 167 18.56 -15.78 6.10
N ALA A 168 19.64 -15.66 5.33
CA ALA A 168 20.34 -16.80 4.73
C ALA A 168 20.89 -17.75 5.82
N LEU A 169 20.72 -19.07 5.65
CA LEU A 169 21.37 -20.04 6.54
C LEU A 169 22.90 -19.98 6.44
N ASP A 170 23.38 -19.78 5.22
CA ASP A 170 24.78 -19.51 4.92
C ASP A 170 24.85 -18.23 4.07
N PRO A 171 25.26 -17.10 4.68
CA PRO A 171 25.38 -15.81 4.00
C PRO A 171 26.45 -15.77 2.90
N GLU A 172 27.38 -16.72 2.85
CA GLU A 172 28.45 -16.71 1.83
C GLU A 172 28.00 -17.41 0.53
N THR A 173 27.06 -18.36 0.62
CA THR A 173 26.54 -19.10 -0.54
C THR A 173 25.19 -18.60 -1.05
N TYR A 174 24.52 -17.68 -0.35
CA TYR A 174 23.25 -17.10 -0.79
C TYR A 174 23.43 -16.19 -2.01
N ASP A 175 22.60 -16.37 -3.04
CA ASP A 175 22.65 -15.63 -4.30
C ASP A 175 21.98 -14.25 -4.17
N TYR A 176 22.66 -13.33 -3.48
CA TYR A 176 22.18 -11.95 -3.30
C TYR A 176 21.99 -11.21 -4.62
N ALA A 177 22.89 -11.40 -5.59
CA ALA A 177 22.82 -10.78 -6.91
C ALA A 177 21.57 -11.24 -7.66
N GLY A 178 21.31 -12.56 -7.71
CA GLY A 178 20.10 -13.11 -8.28
C GLY A 178 18.83 -12.61 -7.59
N SER A 179 18.83 -12.49 -6.27
CA SER A 179 17.68 -12.00 -5.49
C SER A 179 17.31 -10.56 -5.85
N VAL A 180 18.28 -9.64 -5.91
CA VAL A 180 17.99 -8.22 -6.21
C VAL A 180 17.66 -7.99 -7.69
N LEU A 181 18.28 -8.76 -8.59
CA LEU A 181 17.95 -8.75 -10.02
C LEU A 181 16.53 -9.29 -10.27
N PHE A 182 16.13 -10.36 -9.59
CA PHE A 182 14.76 -10.86 -9.63
C PHE A 182 13.77 -9.77 -9.19
N ASN A 183 14.03 -9.12 -8.05
CA ASN A 183 13.18 -8.02 -7.57
C ASN A 183 13.07 -6.89 -8.60
N ASN A 184 14.17 -6.52 -9.26
CA ASN A 184 14.17 -5.50 -10.31
C ASN A 184 13.31 -5.91 -11.52
N HIS A 185 13.38 -7.18 -11.91
CA HIS A 185 12.65 -7.76 -13.05
C HIS A 185 11.23 -8.26 -12.72
N ALA A 186 10.77 -8.19 -11.47
CA ALA A 186 9.44 -8.68 -11.10
C ALA A 186 8.31 -7.97 -11.86
N GLY A 187 8.49 -6.68 -12.21
CA GLY A 187 7.56 -5.96 -13.08
C GLY A 187 7.49 -6.54 -14.50
N ASP A 188 8.63 -6.92 -15.07
CA ASP A 188 8.74 -7.53 -16.39
C ASP A 188 8.08 -8.92 -16.39
N LEU A 189 8.31 -9.71 -15.33
CA LEU A 189 7.68 -11.01 -15.13
C LEU A 189 6.14 -10.91 -15.02
N TRP A 190 5.63 -9.89 -14.34
CA TRP A 190 4.19 -9.65 -14.27
C TRP A 190 3.58 -9.30 -15.62
N MET A 191 4.24 -8.44 -16.40
CA MET A 191 3.79 -8.11 -17.75
C MET A 191 3.72 -9.36 -18.62
N ARG A 192 4.78 -10.19 -18.62
CA ARG A 192 4.81 -11.44 -19.39
C ARG A 192 3.76 -12.44 -18.91
N PHE A 193 3.59 -12.57 -17.59
CA PHE A 193 2.56 -13.41 -16.98
C PHE A 193 1.16 -13.01 -17.44
N THR A 194 0.76 -11.73 -17.30
CA THR A 194 -0.60 -11.31 -17.69
C THR A 194 -0.81 -11.41 -19.21
N THR A 195 0.22 -11.20 -20.01
CA THR A 195 0.17 -11.42 -21.47
C THR A 195 -0.08 -12.90 -21.77
N ARG A 196 0.65 -13.81 -21.13
CA ARG A 196 0.45 -15.24 -21.32
C ARG A 196 -0.90 -15.71 -20.79
N LEU A 197 -1.34 -15.22 -19.64
CA LEU A 197 -2.63 -15.57 -19.04
C LEU A 197 -3.79 -15.30 -19.99
N ARG A 198 -3.80 -14.16 -20.70
CA ARG A 198 -4.82 -13.90 -21.72
C ARG A 198 -4.80 -14.91 -22.88
N ARG A 199 -3.60 -15.39 -23.26
CA ARG A 199 -3.45 -16.43 -24.30
C ARG A 199 -3.96 -17.79 -23.81
N GLU A 200 -3.67 -18.14 -22.56
CA GLU A 200 -4.12 -19.38 -21.93
C GLU A 200 -5.64 -19.43 -21.75
N ILE A 201 -6.27 -18.28 -21.43
CA ILE A 201 -7.73 -18.12 -21.37
C ILE A 201 -8.33 -18.29 -22.77
N ALA A 202 -7.80 -17.55 -23.77
CA ALA A 202 -8.30 -17.63 -25.15
C ALA A 202 -8.25 -19.08 -25.68
N ALA A 203 -7.11 -19.76 -25.52
CA ALA A 203 -6.93 -21.13 -25.97
C ALA A 203 -7.92 -22.12 -25.32
N ARG A 204 -8.17 -21.98 -24.01
CA ARG A 204 -9.15 -22.83 -23.29
C ARG A 204 -10.60 -22.53 -23.68
N ALA A 205 -10.89 -21.29 -24.06
CA ALA A 205 -12.19 -20.88 -24.56
C ALA A 205 -12.41 -21.24 -26.05
N GLY A 206 -11.40 -21.77 -26.75
CA GLY A 206 -11.46 -22.02 -28.19
C GLY A 206 -11.46 -20.74 -29.03
N LEU A 207 -10.92 -19.64 -28.49
CA LEU A 207 -10.93 -18.31 -29.09
C LEU A 207 -9.52 -17.86 -29.49
N THR A 208 -9.45 -16.99 -30.49
CA THR A 208 -8.29 -16.13 -30.73
C THR A 208 -8.20 -15.02 -29.68
N GLN A 209 -7.04 -14.34 -29.61
CA GLN A 209 -6.90 -13.19 -28.72
C GLN A 209 -7.74 -11.96 -29.13
N VAL A 210 -8.16 -11.89 -30.40
CA VAL A 210 -9.02 -10.82 -30.90
C VAL A 210 -10.45 -11.08 -30.39
N GLU A 211 -10.97 -12.27 -30.65
CA GLU A 211 -12.30 -12.71 -30.18
C GLU A 211 -12.41 -12.71 -28.66
N LEU A 212 -11.33 -13.05 -27.94
CA LEU A 212 -11.32 -12.94 -26.47
C LEU A 212 -11.58 -11.50 -26.04
N LYS A 213 -11.00 -10.48 -26.68
CA LYS A 213 -11.20 -9.07 -26.28
C LYS A 213 -12.61 -8.57 -26.56
N GLU A 214 -13.28 -9.14 -27.55
CA GLU A 214 -14.66 -8.82 -27.92
C GLU A 214 -15.69 -9.53 -27.03
N SER A 215 -15.31 -10.65 -26.42
CA SER A 215 -16.20 -11.47 -25.58
C SER A 215 -15.95 -11.34 -24.08
N ALA A 216 -14.72 -11.07 -23.64
CA ALA A 216 -14.36 -11.07 -22.22
C ALA A 216 -13.16 -10.18 -21.89
N ARG A 217 -13.01 -9.86 -20.61
CA ARG A 217 -11.89 -9.08 -20.10
C ARG A 217 -11.30 -9.70 -18.84
N LEU A 218 -9.98 -9.87 -18.85
CA LEU A 218 -9.23 -10.14 -17.63
C LEU A 218 -9.08 -8.85 -16.81
N SER A 219 -9.76 -8.81 -15.67
CA SER A 219 -9.67 -7.75 -14.68
C SER A 219 -8.84 -8.20 -13.49
N TYR A 220 -8.03 -7.29 -12.92
CA TYR A 220 -7.23 -7.64 -11.75
C TYR A 220 -6.90 -6.43 -10.87
N GLY A 221 -6.69 -6.68 -9.59
CA GLY A 221 -5.92 -5.84 -8.67
C GLY A 221 -4.70 -6.61 -8.19
N LYS A 222 -3.54 -5.96 -8.05
CA LYS A 222 -2.31 -6.58 -7.54
C LYS A 222 -1.65 -5.71 -6.50
N VAL A 223 -1.05 -6.34 -5.50
CA VAL A 223 -0.13 -5.72 -4.54
C VAL A 223 1.17 -6.50 -4.48
N ALA A 224 2.28 -5.76 -4.41
CA ALA A 224 3.61 -6.28 -4.19
C ALA A 224 3.95 -6.25 -2.71
N GLU A 225 4.52 -7.34 -2.22
CA GLU A 225 4.96 -7.48 -0.85
C GLU A 225 6.36 -8.10 -0.81
N PHE A 226 7.14 -7.70 0.18
CA PHE A 226 8.41 -8.33 0.50
C PHE A 226 8.22 -9.47 1.49
N GLN A 227 8.71 -10.66 1.13
CA GLN A 227 8.93 -11.74 2.08
C GLN A 227 10.01 -11.33 3.08
N LYS A 228 10.04 -11.94 4.28
CA LYS A 228 11.10 -11.68 5.27
C LYS A 228 12.53 -11.82 4.70
N ARG A 229 12.71 -12.69 3.68
CA ARG A 229 13.98 -12.88 2.93
C ARG A 229 14.30 -11.79 1.90
N GLY A 230 13.55 -10.69 1.85
CA GLY A 230 13.78 -9.59 0.92
C GLY A 230 13.38 -9.85 -0.53
N ALA A 231 12.77 -10.99 -0.86
CA ALA A 231 12.26 -11.28 -2.19
C ALA A 231 10.80 -10.82 -2.36
N ILE A 232 10.48 -10.23 -3.51
CA ILE A 232 9.14 -9.72 -3.81
C ILE A 232 8.19 -10.86 -4.24
N HIS A 233 6.96 -10.85 -3.73
CA HIS A 233 5.86 -11.66 -4.26
C HIS A 233 4.65 -10.77 -4.59
N PHE A 234 3.78 -11.26 -5.47
CA PHE A 234 2.56 -10.55 -5.84
C PHE A 234 1.32 -11.29 -5.35
N HIS A 235 0.52 -10.58 -4.57
CA HIS A 235 -0.86 -10.95 -4.28
C HIS A 235 -1.76 -10.30 -5.30
N THR A 236 -2.70 -11.05 -5.87
CA THR A 236 -3.56 -10.53 -6.92
C THR A 236 -4.95 -11.12 -6.87
N VAL A 237 -5.93 -10.23 -6.96
CA VAL A 237 -7.31 -10.59 -7.25
C VAL A 237 -7.45 -10.57 -8.76
N MET A 238 -7.91 -11.67 -9.35
CA MET A 238 -8.16 -11.79 -10.79
C MET A 238 -9.60 -12.20 -11.03
N ARG A 239 -10.21 -11.65 -12.08
CA ARG A 239 -11.58 -11.92 -12.47
C ARG A 239 -11.73 -11.90 -13.98
N ILE A 240 -12.64 -12.72 -14.50
CA ILE A 240 -13.09 -12.62 -15.89
C ILE A 240 -14.41 -11.85 -15.91
N ASP A 241 -14.41 -10.74 -16.63
CA ASP A 241 -15.57 -9.88 -16.89
C ASP A 241 -16.08 -10.07 -18.32
N GLY A 242 -17.26 -9.53 -18.62
CA GLY A 242 -17.66 -9.24 -20.00
C GLY A 242 -16.75 -8.20 -20.67
N PRO A 243 -16.94 -7.91 -21.96
CA PRO A 243 -16.01 -7.10 -22.77
C PRO A 243 -15.81 -5.67 -22.24
N ASP A 244 -16.89 -5.07 -21.72
CA ASP A 244 -16.89 -3.68 -21.22
C ASP A 244 -16.45 -3.55 -19.75
N GLY A 245 -16.21 -4.68 -19.07
CA GLY A 245 -15.76 -4.76 -17.68
C GLY A 245 -16.87 -5.20 -16.72
N PRO A 246 -16.85 -4.76 -15.44
CA PRO A 246 -17.64 -5.35 -14.37
C PRO A 246 -19.15 -5.15 -14.51
N GLY A 247 -19.59 -4.26 -15.41
CA GLY A 247 -21.00 -4.03 -15.71
C GLY A 247 -21.63 -5.06 -16.64
N THR A 248 -20.81 -5.87 -17.32
CA THR A 248 -21.28 -6.81 -18.33
C THR A 248 -20.97 -8.24 -17.87
N PRO A 249 -21.96 -9.16 -17.92
CA PRO A 249 -21.75 -10.52 -17.45
C PRO A 249 -20.67 -11.23 -18.29
N PRO A 250 -19.87 -12.12 -17.67
CA PRO A 250 -18.89 -12.90 -18.39
C PRO A 250 -19.57 -13.96 -19.28
N PRO A 251 -18.91 -14.41 -20.36
CA PRO A 251 -19.41 -15.52 -21.17
C PRO A 251 -19.56 -16.81 -20.37
N SER A 252 -20.43 -17.72 -20.81
CA SER A 252 -20.71 -19.00 -20.13
C SER A 252 -19.50 -19.93 -20.00
N TRP A 253 -18.50 -19.82 -20.90
CA TRP A 253 -17.26 -20.57 -20.81
C TRP A 253 -16.33 -20.07 -19.70
N ALA A 254 -16.51 -18.84 -19.22
CA ALA A 254 -15.67 -18.26 -18.19
C ALA A 254 -16.04 -18.90 -16.84
N THR A 255 -15.17 -19.77 -16.35
CA THR A 255 -15.33 -20.45 -15.05
C THR A 255 -14.12 -20.22 -14.16
N VAL A 256 -14.30 -20.46 -12.85
CA VAL A 256 -13.19 -20.39 -11.88
C VAL A 256 -12.13 -21.43 -12.20
N ASP A 257 -12.53 -22.63 -12.63
CA ASP A 257 -11.61 -23.71 -13.01
C ASP A 257 -10.77 -23.31 -14.23
N LEU A 258 -11.40 -22.77 -15.27
CA LEU A 258 -10.69 -22.28 -16.46
C LEU A 258 -9.68 -21.19 -16.08
N LEU A 259 -10.07 -20.24 -15.24
CA LEU A 259 -9.18 -19.18 -14.77
C LEU A 259 -8.00 -19.75 -13.95
N THR A 260 -8.28 -20.70 -13.06
CA THR A 260 -7.27 -21.35 -12.21
C THR A 260 -6.24 -22.11 -13.05
N ASP A 261 -6.71 -22.93 -13.99
CA ASP A 261 -5.85 -23.68 -14.90
C ASP A 261 -5.02 -22.75 -15.80
N ALA A 262 -5.63 -21.67 -16.29
CA ALA A 262 -4.94 -20.68 -17.11
C ALA A 262 -3.85 -19.95 -16.31
N ILE A 263 -4.07 -19.65 -15.03
CA ILE A 263 -3.07 -19.04 -14.14
C ILE A 263 -1.89 -19.99 -13.92
N HIS A 264 -2.14 -21.27 -13.61
CA HIS A 264 -1.07 -22.25 -13.44
C HIS A 264 -0.26 -22.44 -14.72
N ALA A 265 -0.92 -22.57 -15.87
CA ALA A 265 -0.26 -22.70 -17.16
C ALA A 265 0.57 -21.45 -17.50
N ALA A 266 0.00 -20.25 -17.32
CA ALA A 266 0.69 -19.00 -17.61
C ALA A 266 1.92 -18.78 -16.73
N ALA A 267 1.85 -19.13 -15.44
CA ALA A 267 2.98 -18.99 -14.51
C ALA A 267 4.14 -19.94 -14.85
N ARG A 268 3.84 -21.16 -15.31
CA ARG A 268 4.85 -22.19 -15.66
C ARG A 268 5.41 -22.03 -17.07
N HIS A 269 4.69 -21.36 -17.96
CA HIS A 269 5.06 -21.25 -19.37
C HIS A 269 6.41 -20.53 -19.58
N ASN A 270 7.23 -21.02 -20.52
CA ASN A 270 8.57 -20.47 -20.82
C ASN A 270 8.58 -18.99 -21.20
N TYR A 271 7.54 -18.51 -21.88
CA TYR A 271 7.35 -17.08 -22.18
C TYR A 271 7.33 -16.20 -20.92
N THR A 272 6.89 -16.72 -19.78
CA THR A 272 6.85 -16.04 -18.48
C THR A 272 8.21 -16.15 -17.77
N SER A 273 9.27 -15.89 -18.54
CA SER A 273 10.64 -15.77 -18.03
C SER A 273 11.25 -14.45 -18.49
N VAL A 274 12.25 -13.94 -17.76
CA VAL A 274 13.00 -12.74 -18.13
C VAL A 274 14.47 -13.05 -17.96
N SER A 275 15.28 -12.71 -18.97
CA SER A 275 16.72 -12.94 -18.93
C SER A 275 17.47 -11.66 -18.61
N ALA A 276 18.46 -11.76 -17.73
CA ALA A 276 19.51 -10.78 -17.55
C ALA A 276 20.78 -11.30 -18.27
N PRO A 277 21.38 -10.51 -19.18
CA PRO A 277 22.57 -10.94 -19.90
C PRO A 277 23.76 -11.12 -18.94
N ALA A 278 24.73 -11.93 -19.35
CA ALA A 278 26.01 -12.01 -18.64
C ALA A 278 26.72 -10.66 -18.70
N ALA A 279 27.37 -10.26 -17.61
CA ALA A 279 28.13 -9.02 -17.51
C ALA A 279 29.27 -9.22 -16.49
N ASP A 280 30.52 -9.07 -16.93
CA ASP A 280 31.72 -9.36 -16.15
C ASP A 280 31.63 -10.72 -15.44
N GLU A 281 31.75 -10.74 -14.11
CA GLU A 281 31.67 -11.94 -13.28
C GLU A 281 30.22 -12.43 -13.04
N GLN A 282 29.20 -11.67 -13.48
CA GLN A 282 27.81 -12.10 -13.37
C GLN A 282 27.41 -12.98 -14.56
N PRO A 283 27.00 -14.24 -14.31
CA PRO A 283 26.55 -15.11 -15.38
C PRO A 283 25.23 -14.63 -15.97
N ALA A 284 24.90 -15.09 -17.18
CA ALA A 284 23.56 -14.92 -17.73
C ALA A 284 22.54 -15.63 -16.81
N ARG A 285 21.44 -14.94 -16.50
CA ARG A 285 20.40 -15.44 -15.59
C ARG A 285 19.06 -15.42 -16.26
N THR A 286 18.23 -16.42 -15.94
CA THR A 286 16.82 -16.46 -16.36
C THR A 286 15.94 -16.52 -15.12
N PHE A 287 15.12 -15.48 -14.94
CA PHE A 287 14.18 -15.36 -13.84
C PHE A 287 12.81 -15.90 -14.25
N ARG A 288 12.14 -16.56 -13.30
CA ARG A 288 10.77 -17.10 -13.39
C ARG A 288 10.09 -16.97 -12.03
N TRP A 289 8.76 -17.08 -12.00
CA TRP A 289 8.06 -17.26 -10.74
C TRP A 289 8.47 -18.59 -10.07
N GLY A 290 8.46 -18.61 -8.75
CA GLY A 290 8.71 -19.80 -7.95
C GLY A 290 7.63 -20.87 -8.14
N THR A 291 7.91 -22.08 -7.68
CA THR A 291 6.98 -23.22 -7.76
C THR A 291 5.79 -23.10 -6.80
N GLN A 292 5.92 -22.29 -5.76
CA GLN A 292 4.85 -22.00 -4.80
C GLN A 292 3.89 -20.96 -5.40
N LEU A 293 2.84 -21.44 -6.05
CA LEU A 293 1.74 -20.65 -6.56
C LEU A 293 0.47 -21.10 -5.86
N ASP A 294 -0.14 -20.19 -5.09
CA ASP A 294 -1.41 -20.42 -4.41
C ASP A 294 -2.51 -19.70 -5.19
N VAL A 295 -3.57 -20.41 -5.57
CA VAL A 295 -4.73 -19.87 -6.29
C VAL A 295 -5.98 -20.36 -5.57
N ARG A 296 -6.76 -19.42 -5.04
CA ARG A 296 -7.97 -19.72 -4.27
C ARG A 296 -9.16 -19.02 -4.88
N PRO A 297 -10.28 -19.71 -5.15
CA PRO A 297 -11.54 -19.05 -5.47
C PRO A 297 -11.89 -17.99 -4.43
N VAL A 298 -12.42 -16.84 -4.86
CA VAL A 298 -13.00 -15.85 -3.94
C VAL A 298 -14.49 -16.02 -3.99
N ALA A 299 -15.06 -16.40 -2.85
CA ALA A 299 -16.46 -16.74 -2.74
C ALA A 299 -17.31 -15.54 -2.33
N ALA A 300 -18.60 -15.60 -2.65
CA ALA A 300 -19.58 -14.62 -2.19
C ALA A 300 -19.80 -14.79 -0.67
N PHE A 301 -20.11 -13.69 0.03
CA PHE A 301 -20.34 -13.71 1.47
C PHE A 301 -21.48 -14.66 1.86
N GLY A 302 -21.26 -15.57 2.81
CA GLY A 302 -22.30 -16.46 3.38
C GLY A 302 -22.26 -17.92 2.94
N ASP A 303 -21.28 -18.34 2.15
CA ASP A 303 -21.16 -19.72 1.64
C ASP A 303 -20.30 -20.66 2.50
N GLY A 304 -19.80 -20.19 3.66
CA GLY A 304 -18.95 -20.96 4.56
C GLY A 304 -17.49 -21.10 4.11
N SER A 305 -17.04 -20.34 3.10
CA SER A 305 -15.65 -20.35 2.63
C SER A 305 -14.69 -19.53 3.51
N ASP A 306 -13.43 -19.98 3.59
CA ASP A 306 -12.35 -19.29 4.33
C ASP A 306 -11.92 -17.95 3.69
N VAL A 307 -12.29 -17.67 2.44
CA VAL A 307 -11.82 -16.52 1.64
C VAL A 307 -12.99 -15.68 1.14
N THR A 308 -13.46 -14.75 1.99
CA THR A 308 -14.51 -13.80 1.65
C THR A 308 -13.97 -12.55 0.95
N GLU A 309 -14.82 -11.86 0.20
CA GLU A 309 -14.49 -10.60 -0.50
C GLU A 309 -13.92 -9.52 0.44
N GLN A 310 -14.48 -9.40 1.65
CA GLN A 310 -14.02 -8.46 2.66
C GLN A 310 -12.66 -8.87 3.24
N ALA A 311 -12.44 -10.16 3.48
CA ALA A 311 -11.16 -10.68 3.94
C ALA A 311 -10.06 -10.42 2.90
N VAL A 312 -10.34 -10.66 1.62
CA VAL A 312 -9.41 -10.37 0.52
C VAL A 312 -9.12 -8.88 0.40
N ALA A 313 -10.14 -8.01 0.42
CA ALA A 313 -9.94 -6.56 0.35
C ALA A 313 -9.11 -6.05 1.54
N SER A 314 -9.39 -6.54 2.75
CA SER A 314 -8.65 -6.19 3.97
C SER A 314 -7.21 -6.67 3.91
N TYR A 315 -7.00 -7.90 3.43
CA TYR A 315 -5.68 -8.47 3.21
C TYR A 315 -4.89 -7.60 2.22
N VAL A 316 -5.42 -7.31 1.04
CA VAL A 316 -4.74 -6.49 0.03
C VAL A 316 -4.44 -5.07 0.54
N ALA A 317 -5.39 -4.44 1.24
CA ALA A 317 -5.19 -3.11 1.83
C ALA A 317 -4.08 -3.09 2.88
N LYS A 318 -3.97 -4.14 3.70
CA LYS A 318 -2.90 -4.31 4.70
C LYS A 318 -1.52 -4.33 4.06
N TYR A 319 -1.34 -4.94 2.88
CA TYR A 319 -0.03 -5.00 2.21
C TYR A 319 0.29 -3.77 1.38
N ALA A 320 -0.73 -3.00 0.97
CA ALA A 320 -0.53 -1.81 0.16
C ALA A 320 0.28 -0.70 0.87
N THR A 321 0.31 -0.73 2.21
CA THR A 321 1.07 0.20 3.06
C THR A 321 2.41 -0.35 3.54
N LYS A 322 2.69 -1.64 3.29
CA LYS A 322 3.95 -2.30 3.61
C LYS A 322 4.97 -2.08 2.49
N ALA A 323 6.24 -1.99 2.86
CA ALA A 323 7.34 -1.83 1.93
C ALA A 323 8.59 -2.57 2.44
N ALA A 324 9.72 -2.44 1.74
CA ALA A 324 10.93 -3.20 2.01
C ALA A 324 11.46 -2.99 3.44
N GLU A 325 11.22 -1.84 4.06
CA GLU A 325 11.71 -1.57 5.43
C GLU A 325 11.17 -2.55 6.48
N ASN A 326 10.05 -3.23 6.21
CA ASN A 326 9.55 -4.31 7.07
C ASN A 326 10.46 -5.54 7.10
N THR A 327 11.44 -5.61 6.19
CA THR A 327 12.51 -6.62 6.17
C THR A 327 13.81 -6.11 6.80
N GLY A 328 13.76 -4.96 7.48
CA GLY A 328 14.91 -4.33 8.13
C GLY A 328 15.70 -3.37 7.24
N THR A 329 15.23 -3.06 6.04
CA THR A 329 15.90 -2.09 5.14
C THR A 329 15.55 -0.64 5.49
N LEU A 330 16.19 0.28 4.78
CA LEU A 330 15.87 1.71 4.87
C LEU A 330 14.64 2.06 4.05
N ASP A 331 13.91 3.06 4.52
CA ASP A 331 12.66 3.60 3.97
C ASP A 331 12.87 4.91 3.18
N ARG A 332 14.11 5.17 2.78
CA ARG A 332 14.57 6.27 1.91
C ARG A 332 15.71 5.79 1.02
N ARG A 333 15.96 6.52 -0.06
CA ARG A 333 17.14 6.31 -0.90
C ARG A 333 18.42 6.43 -0.07
N ILE A 334 19.42 5.69 -0.51
CA ILE A 334 20.74 5.58 0.10
C ILE A 334 21.68 6.33 -0.82
N GLY A 335 22.39 7.33 -0.29
CA GLY A 335 23.38 8.09 -1.04
C GLY A 335 24.69 7.32 -1.18
N GLU A 336 25.19 6.82 -0.05
CA GLU A 336 26.44 6.06 0.07
C GLU A 336 26.28 4.80 0.95
N LEU A 337 27.12 3.78 0.73
CA LEU A 337 27.07 2.53 1.51
C LEU A 337 27.39 2.74 3.00
N SER A 338 28.25 3.69 3.34
CA SER A 338 28.61 4.04 4.73
C SER A 338 27.44 4.58 5.55
N GLU A 339 26.35 5.05 4.92
CA GLU A 339 25.12 5.41 5.63
C GLU A 339 24.55 4.22 6.41
N LEU A 340 24.77 2.99 5.92
CA LEU A 340 24.30 1.78 6.59
C LEU A 340 24.92 1.63 7.98
N ASP A 341 26.12 2.17 8.24
CA ASP A 341 26.77 2.06 9.56
C ASP A 341 26.12 2.96 10.61
N ARG A 342 25.37 3.97 10.16
CA ARG A 342 24.60 4.89 11.02
C ARG A 342 23.19 4.38 11.30
N HIS A 343 22.79 3.28 10.66
CA HIS A 343 21.46 2.69 10.77
C HIS A 343 21.62 1.23 11.17
N SER A 344 20.92 0.77 12.20
CA SER A 344 21.00 -0.63 12.65
C SER A 344 20.32 -1.60 11.65
N VAL A 345 20.82 -1.65 10.42
CA VAL A 345 20.33 -2.47 9.31
C VAL A 345 20.82 -3.90 9.51
N PRO A 346 19.92 -4.91 9.58
CA PRO A 346 20.31 -6.31 9.72
C PRO A 346 21.26 -6.77 8.61
N ASP A 347 22.17 -7.69 8.95
CA ASP A 347 23.23 -8.14 8.02
C ASP A 347 22.69 -8.64 6.67
N HIS A 348 21.62 -9.44 6.68
CA HIS A 348 21.02 -9.93 5.45
C HIS A 348 20.48 -8.80 4.55
N ALA A 349 19.82 -7.80 5.13
CA ALA A 349 19.35 -6.62 4.40
C ALA A 349 20.52 -5.77 3.88
N ARG A 350 21.58 -5.60 4.68
CA ARG A 350 22.82 -4.93 4.29
C ARG A 350 23.49 -5.64 3.10
N ARG A 351 23.57 -6.98 3.10
CA ARG A 351 24.12 -7.76 1.99
C ARG A 351 23.28 -7.65 0.70
N LEU A 352 21.95 -7.59 0.80
CA LEU A 352 21.08 -7.30 -0.35
C LEU A 352 21.30 -5.88 -0.90
N ILE A 353 21.40 -4.87 -0.03
CA ILE A 353 21.70 -3.47 -0.44
C ILE A 353 23.09 -3.39 -1.11
N ALA A 354 24.09 -4.04 -0.53
CA ALA A 354 25.44 -4.11 -1.09
C ALA A 354 25.44 -4.85 -2.44
N ALA A 355 24.61 -5.88 -2.62
CA ALA A 355 24.43 -6.53 -3.91
C ALA A 355 23.86 -5.57 -4.95
N CYS A 356 22.83 -4.78 -4.62
CA CYS A 356 22.34 -3.72 -5.53
C CYS A 356 23.46 -2.77 -5.97
N HIS A 357 24.30 -2.31 -5.02
CA HIS A 357 25.45 -1.46 -5.34
C HIS A 357 26.45 -2.14 -6.27
N ARG A 358 26.81 -3.41 -5.99
CA ARG A 358 27.77 -4.17 -6.80
C ARG A 358 27.28 -4.44 -8.23
N VAL A 359 25.99 -4.73 -8.41
CA VAL A 359 25.44 -5.08 -9.73
C VAL A 359 24.92 -3.88 -10.54
N ASP A 360 24.76 -2.70 -9.93
CA ASP A 360 24.30 -1.50 -10.65
C ASP A 360 25.19 -1.08 -11.83
N PRO A 361 26.54 -1.06 -11.71
CA PRO A 361 27.41 -0.69 -12.84
C PRO A 361 27.32 -1.66 -14.03
N LEU A 362 26.93 -2.91 -13.78
CA LEU A 362 26.79 -3.95 -14.81
C LEU A 362 25.48 -3.83 -15.60
N TYR A 363 24.48 -3.17 -15.01
CA TYR A 363 23.12 -3.03 -15.56
C TYR A 363 22.59 -1.62 -15.32
N LEU A 364 23.30 -0.60 -15.81
CA LEU A 364 23.04 0.83 -15.53
C LEU A 364 21.59 1.26 -15.83
N GLU A 365 20.96 0.69 -16.85
CA GLU A 365 19.58 0.98 -17.23
C GLU A 365 18.54 0.46 -16.20
N ARG A 366 18.96 -0.46 -15.32
CA ARG A 366 18.12 -1.03 -14.26
C ARG A 366 18.11 -0.19 -13.00
N ARG A 367 19.10 0.68 -12.80
CA ARG A 367 19.19 1.63 -11.68
C ARG A 367 19.02 0.94 -10.31
N LEU A 368 19.62 -0.24 -10.15
CA LEU A 368 19.57 -1.06 -8.94
C LEU A 368 19.98 -0.26 -7.70
N TRP A 369 21.01 0.59 -7.80
CA TRP A 369 21.46 1.42 -6.69
C TRP A 369 20.40 2.44 -6.26
N ALA A 370 19.76 3.13 -7.22
CA ALA A 370 18.69 4.08 -6.94
C ALA A 370 17.48 3.44 -6.21
N TRP A 371 17.32 2.12 -6.34
CA TRP A 371 16.29 1.31 -5.71
C TRP A 371 16.83 0.36 -4.63
N ALA A 372 18.05 0.57 -4.12
CA ALA A 372 18.66 -0.33 -3.13
C ALA A 372 17.88 -0.37 -1.80
N HIS A 373 17.30 0.76 -1.39
CA HIS A 373 16.36 0.83 -0.26
C HIS A 373 15.07 0.00 -0.44
N MET A 374 14.79 -0.41 -1.68
CA MET A 374 13.73 -1.32 -2.07
C MET A 374 14.26 -2.67 -2.55
N LEU A 375 15.50 -3.03 -2.18
CA LEU A 375 16.14 -4.30 -2.56
C LEU A 375 16.12 -4.54 -4.08
N GLY A 376 16.27 -3.47 -4.87
CA GLY A 376 16.28 -3.50 -6.33
C GLY A 376 14.89 -3.41 -6.98
N PHE A 377 13.79 -3.54 -6.23
CA PHE A 377 12.43 -3.44 -6.76
C PHE A 377 12.09 -2.00 -7.18
N ARG A 378 11.79 -1.82 -8.47
CA ARG A 378 11.44 -0.53 -9.08
C ARG A 378 9.98 -0.41 -9.55
N GLY A 379 9.16 -1.41 -9.27
CA GLY A 379 7.78 -1.49 -9.73
C GLY A 379 6.77 -0.73 -8.86
N HIS A 380 5.53 -0.62 -9.34
CA HIS A 380 4.42 -0.15 -8.51
C HIS A 380 4.03 -1.20 -7.47
N PHE A 381 3.86 -0.75 -6.22
CA PHE A 381 3.42 -1.59 -5.10
C PHE A 381 1.97 -2.02 -5.21
N SER A 382 1.11 -1.20 -5.79
CA SER A 382 -0.29 -1.52 -6.01
C SER A 382 -0.66 -1.05 -7.41
N SER A 383 -1.37 -1.89 -8.16
CA SER A 383 -1.89 -1.54 -9.48
C SER A 383 -3.13 -2.37 -9.79
N LYS A 384 -4.05 -1.81 -10.56
CA LYS A 384 -5.22 -2.53 -11.09
C LYS A 384 -5.28 -2.45 -12.61
N SER A 385 -6.01 -3.37 -13.24
CA SER A 385 -6.44 -3.21 -14.63
C SER A 385 -7.38 -2.01 -14.74
N ARG A 386 -7.45 -1.38 -15.92
CA ARG A 386 -8.20 -0.13 -16.13
C ARG A 386 -9.66 -0.21 -15.65
N ARG A 387 -10.35 -1.28 -16.04
CA ARG A 387 -11.79 -1.51 -15.79
C ARG A 387 -12.08 -2.36 -14.55
N TYR A 388 -11.13 -2.55 -13.62
CA TYR A 388 -11.39 -3.40 -12.45
C TYR A 388 -12.46 -2.83 -11.50
N SER A 389 -12.40 -1.53 -11.22
CA SER A 389 -13.31 -0.72 -10.35
C SER A 389 -12.96 0.78 -10.49
N THR A 390 -13.28 1.63 -9.51
CA THR A 390 -12.84 3.04 -9.36
C THR A 390 -11.31 3.23 -9.31
N THR A 391 -10.83 4.47 -9.34
CA THR A 391 -9.43 4.85 -9.18
C THR A 391 -9.10 5.49 -7.83
N LEU A 392 -7.83 5.43 -7.42
CA LEU A 392 -7.35 6.22 -6.26
C LEU A 392 -7.50 7.73 -6.49
N GLY A 393 -7.53 8.19 -7.74
CA GLY A 393 -7.77 9.58 -8.08
C GLY A 393 -9.20 10.00 -7.77
N GLU A 394 -10.18 9.22 -8.25
CA GLU A 394 -11.61 9.42 -7.95
C GLU A 394 -11.90 9.39 -6.46
N LEU A 395 -11.32 8.44 -5.71
CA LEU A 395 -11.51 8.38 -4.24
C LEU A 395 -10.95 9.62 -3.52
N ARG A 396 -9.83 10.18 -4.00
CA ARG A 396 -9.28 11.43 -3.47
C ARG A 396 -10.14 12.61 -3.86
N GLN A 397 -10.63 12.66 -5.10
CA GLN A 397 -11.49 13.72 -5.58
C GLN A 397 -12.81 13.75 -4.81
N ALA A 398 -13.45 12.60 -4.60
CA ALA A 398 -14.67 12.50 -3.78
C ALA A 398 -14.48 13.05 -2.36
N ARG A 399 -13.30 12.83 -1.74
CA ARG A 399 -12.97 13.47 -0.46
C ARG A 399 -12.71 14.96 -0.57
N ALA A 400 -12.03 15.40 -1.62
CA ALA A 400 -11.78 16.83 -1.86
C ALA A 400 -13.09 17.58 -2.07
N ASP A 401 -14.02 17.03 -2.87
CA ASP A 401 -15.34 17.59 -3.13
C ASP A 401 -16.17 17.65 -1.86
N PHE A 402 -16.16 16.59 -1.06
CA PHE A 402 -16.81 16.59 0.26
C PHE A 402 -16.27 17.69 1.16
N ARG A 403 -14.94 17.89 1.21
CA ARG A 403 -14.32 18.97 1.99
C ARG A 403 -14.64 20.35 1.44
N ALA A 404 -14.64 20.53 0.12
CA ALA A 404 -14.99 21.77 -0.53
C ALA A 404 -16.47 22.13 -0.28
N ALA A 405 -17.37 21.15 -0.27
CA ALA A 405 -18.77 21.36 0.09
C ALA A 405 -18.92 21.80 1.56
N GLN A 406 -18.21 21.16 2.49
CA GLN A 406 -18.18 21.57 3.90
C GLN A 406 -17.65 23.00 4.08
N GLU A 407 -16.60 23.36 3.33
CA GLU A 407 -16.04 24.72 3.36
C GLU A 407 -17.03 25.74 2.82
N ARG A 408 -17.67 25.48 1.68
CA ARG A 408 -18.73 26.35 1.13
C ARG A 408 -19.86 26.55 2.12
N GLN A 409 -20.32 25.50 2.79
CA GLN A 409 -21.32 25.57 3.85
C GLN A 409 -20.84 26.48 5.00
N SER A 410 -19.61 26.30 5.48
CA SER A 410 -19.08 27.13 6.57
C SER A 410 -18.94 28.61 6.20
N LEU A 411 -18.82 28.92 4.91
CA LEU A 411 -18.72 30.28 4.38
C LEU A 411 -20.08 30.87 3.96
N GLY A 412 -21.19 30.13 4.12
CA GLY A 412 -22.52 30.58 3.69
C GLY A 412 -22.68 30.69 2.17
N LEU A 413 -21.92 29.90 1.40
CA LEU A 413 -21.89 29.94 -0.07
C LEU A 413 -22.72 28.83 -0.73
N GLU A 414 -23.66 28.22 -0.01
CA GLU A 414 -24.44 27.07 -0.49
C GLU A 414 -25.39 27.42 -1.65
N ASP A 415 -26.04 28.59 -1.58
CA ASP A 415 -27.05 29.03 -2.55
C ASP A 415 -26.46 29.71 -3.80
N ARG A 416 -25.13 29.83 -3.88
CA ARG A 416 -24.45 30.46 -5.02
C ARG A 416 -24.16 29.42 -6.09
N VAL A 417 -24.50 29.73 -7.34
CA VAL A 417 -24.23 28.86 -8.49
C VAL A 417 -22.71 28.67 -8.60
N PRO A 418 -22.17 27.43 -8.61
CA PRO A 418 -20.72 27.18 -8.60
C PRO A 418 -19.95 27.92 -9.72
N ASP A 419 -20.57 28.09 -10.88
CA ASP A 419 -19.96 28.74 -12.04
C ASP A 419 -19.82 30.27 -11.91
N THR A 420 -20.45 30.90 -10.91
CA THR A 420 -20.33 32.34 -10.67
C THR A 420 -19.21 32.69 -9.68
N VAL A 421 -18.48 31.71 -9.12
CA VAL A 421 -17.36 31.98 -8.22
C VAL A 421 -16.02 31.82 -8.96
N LEU A 422 -15.19 32.86 -8.94
CA LEU A 422 -13.80 32.84 -9.40
C LEU A 422 -12.88 32.60 -8.20
N VAL A 423 -12.12 31.51 -8.24
CA VAL A 423 -11.08 31.22 -7.24
C VAL A 423 -9.72 31.58 -7.82
N LEU A 424 -9.04 32.52 -7.18
CA LEU A 424 -7.65 32.89 -7.45
C LEU A 424 -6.79 32.36 -6.31
N ALA A 425 -5.62 31.80 -6.60
CA ALA A 425 -4.72 31.32 -5.57
C ALA A 425 -3.26 31.40 -6.02
N ASP A 426 -2.38 31.68 -5.07
CA ASP A 426 -0.93 31.53 -5.21
C ASP A 426 -0.40 30.72 -4.04
N TRP A 427 0.29 29.62 -4.33
CA TRP A 427 0.80 28.68 -3.33
C TRP A 427 2.23 28.28 -3.64
N GLN A 428 3.09 28.40 -2.65
CA GLN A 428 4.51 28.06 -2.76
C GLN A 428 4.89 26.98 -1.75
N TYR A 429 5.79 26.09 -2.16
CA TYR A 429 6.32 25.06 -1.28
C TYR A 429 7.27 25.67 -0.24
N ALA A 430 6.97 25.47 1.04
CA ALA A 430 7.70 26.04 2.17
C ALA A 430 8.38 24.98 3.06
N GLY A 431 8.61 23.78 2.52
CA GLY A 431 9.24 22.68 3.24
C GLY A 431 8.27 21.61 3.71
N HIS A 432 8.71 20.81 4.68
CA HIS A 432 7.91 19.70 5.23
C HIS A 432 8.40 19.29 6.62
N GLY A 433 7.57 18.54 7.32
CA GLY A 433 7.92 17.91 8.58
C GLY A 433 7.59 18.73 9.81
N HIS A 434 7.99 18.20 10.95
CA HIS A 434 7.75 18.78 12.27
C HIS A 434 9.09 19.06 12.94
N SER A 435 9.14 20.06 13.81
CA SER A 435 10.18 20.12 14.84
C SER A 435 10.07 18.89 15.78
N PRO A 436 11.11 18.58 16.58
CA PRO A 436 11.04 17.46 17.53
C PRO A 436 9.82 17.52 18.46
N GLY A 437 9.51 18.70 19.01
CA GLY A 437 8.34 18.94 19.86
C GLY A 437 7.01 18.84 19.12
N GLU A 438 6.90 19.46 17.94
CA GLU A 438 5.72 19.33 17.06
C GLU A 438 5.45 17.84 16.73
N SER A 439 6.51 17.03 16.55
CA SER A 439 6.40 15.60 16.22
C SER A 439 5.75 14.79 17.34
N VAL A 440 6.09 15.08 18.60
CA VAL A 440 5.50 14.42 19.77
C VAL A 440 4.01 14.76 19.88
N LEU A 441 3.67 16.05 19.78
CA LEU A 441 2.29 16.53 19.86
C LEU A 441 1.43 16.00 18.70
N ALA A 442 1.95 16.03 17.47
CA ALA A 442 1.26 15.49 16.31
C ALA A 442 1.05 13.97 16.41
N ALA A 443 2.02 13.24 16.98
CA ALA A 443 1.87 11.81 17.25
C ALA A 443 0.79 11.53 18.32
N THR A 444 0.66 12.38 19.34
CA THR A 444 -0.44 12.29 20.32
C THR A 444 -1.80 12.50 19.66
N ILE A 445 -1.94 13.52 18.81
CA ILE A 445 -3.17 13.76 18.03
C ILE A 445 -3.49 12.56 17.13
N ALA A 446 -2.49 12.02 16.42
CA ALA A 446 -2.67 10.85 15.56
C ALA A 446 -3.16 9.62 16.36
N ARG A 447 -2.58 9.36 17.54
CA ARG A 447 -3.01 8.29 18.45
C ARG A 447 -4.44 8.52 18.95
N GLY A 448 -4.78 9.74 19.36
CA GLY A 448 -6.14 10.08 19.80
C GLY A 448 -7.18 9.86 18.69
N LEU A 449 -6.89 10.30 17.46
CA LEU A 449 -7.75 10.06 16.30
C LEU A 449 -7.89 8.57 15.95
N GLN A 450 -6.82 7.78 16.12
CA GLN A 450 -6.88 6.33 15.95
C GLN A 450 -7.76 5.69 17.02
N LEU A 451 -7.52 6.01 18.30
CA LEU A 451 -8.28 5.48 19.43
C LEU A 451 -9.77 5.80 19.27
N ASN A 452 -10.13 7.04 18.92
CA ASN A 452 -11.52 7.43 18.71
C ASN A 452 -12.22 6.57 17.64
N ARG A 453 -11.51 6.19 16.57
CA ARG A 453 -12.06 5.30 15.52
C ARG A 453 -12.22 3.87 16.02
N GLU A 454 -11.27 3.38 16.80
CA GLU A 454 -11.32 2.03 17.38
C GLU A 454 -12.46 1.92 18.39
N THR A 455 -12.59 2.92 19.28
CA THR A 455 -13.71 3.02 20.23
C THR A 455 -15.05 3.14 19.53
N ALA A 456 -15.17 3.99 18.51
CA ALA A 456 -16.40 4.11 17.74
C ALA A 456 -16.77 2.80 17.02
N ARG A 457 -15.78 2.06 16.50
CA ARG A 457 -16.02 0.74 15.90
C ARG A 457 -16.49 -0.29 16.93
N ALA A 458 -15.87 -0.33 18.11
CA ALA A 458 -16.27 -1.23 19.19
C ALA A 458 -17.71 -0.95 19.64
N ALA A 459 -18.05 0.32 19.88
CA ALA A 459 -19.40 0.74 20.24
C ALA A 459 -20.44 0.38 19.16
N MET A 460 -20.10 0.55 17.87
CA MET A 460 -21.00 0.16 16.77
C MET A 460 -21.22 -1.36 16.69
N ALA A 461 -20.22 -2.18 17.06
CA ALA A 461 -20.39 -3.64 17.07
C ALA A 461 -21.32 -4.07 18.22
N GLU A 462 -21.17 -3.47 19.40
CA GLU A 462 -22.05 -3.70 20.55
C GLU A 462 -23.52 -3.35 20.22
N LEU A 463 -23.77 -2.24 19.51
CA LEU A 463 -25.12 -1.85 19.08
C LEU A 463 -25.76 -2.80 18.06
N VAL A 464 -24.96 -3.49 17.25
CA VAL A 464 -25.47 -4.49 16.29
C VAL A 464 -25.83 -5.79 17.01
N ASP A 465 -25.06 -6.19 18.02
CA ASP A 465 -25.33 -7.37 18.85
C ASP A 465 -26.54 -7.16 19.79
N GLU A 466 -26.84 -5.92 20.20
CA GLU A 466 -28.02 -5.58 21.01
C GLU A 466 -29.34 -5.55 20.21
N GLY A 467 -29.29 -5.50 18.87
CA GLY A 467 -30.45 -5.48 17.98
C GLY A 467 -31.01 -6.86 17.59
N GLU A 468 -30.42 -7.96 18.08
CA GLU A 468 -30.85 -9.34 17.81
C GLU A 468 -31.64 -10.01 18.97
N TRP A 469 -32.20 -9.24 19.91
CA TRP A 469 -33.02 -9.78 21.01
C TRP A 469 -34.52 -9.60 20.82
#